data_AF-N9VZA1-F1
#
_entry.id   AF-N9VZA1-F1
#
_cell.length_a   1.000
_cell.length_b   1.000
_cell.length_c   1.000
_cell.angle_alpha   90.00
_cell.angle_beta   90.00
_cell.angle_gamma   90.00
#
_symmetry.space_group_name_H-M   'P 1'
#
loop_
_entity.id
_entity.type
_entity.pdbx_description
1 polymer ?
#
loop_
_entity_poly.entity_id
_entity_poly.type
_entity_poly.pdbx_seq_one_letter_code
_entity_poly.pdbx_strand_id
1 'polypeptide(L)'
;MDIVVVHKIDRLTRSLLDFAKLVEVLEASEASFVSVTQSFNTTTSMGRLTLNMLLSFAQFEREITAERIRDKIAASKAKGMWMGGNPPLGYEPAGRSLKIVDAHAKLIVEIFERYVETGNVRLLEYELDRKQIRLPRRIALSGRETGGGKFSRGQLYKILSNPVYRGKIAHHVE
;
A
#
# COMPACT_ATOMS: atom_id res chain seq x y z
N MET A 1 20.17 32.09 -17.74
CA MET A 1 20.86 31.09 -16.90
C MET A 1 20.64 31.54 -15.48
N ASP A 2 19.78 30.84 -14.75
CA ASP A 2 19.31 31.29 -13.44
C ASP A 2 20.16 30.62 -12.36
N ILE A 3 20.67 31.43 -11.43
CA ILE A 3 21.61 30.98 -10.40
C ILE A 3 21.09 31.42 -9.04
N VAL A 4 20.87 30.44 -8.16
CA VAL A 4 20.53 30.68 -6.76
C VAL A 4 21.82 30.77 -5.96
N VAL A 5 22.08 31.96 -5.40
CA VAL A 5 23.27 32.23 -4.58
C VAL A 5 22.88 32.31 -3.12
N VAL A 6 23.53 31.52 -2.27
CA VAL A 6 23.36 31.59 -0.82
C VAL A 6 24.69 31.80 -0.13
N HIS A 7 24.69 32.48 1.02
CA HIS A 7 25.96 32.71 1.71
C HIS A 7 26.46 31.45 2.44
N LYS A 8 25.57 30.63 3.04
CA LYS A 8 25.86 29.34 3.67
C LYS A 8 24.67 28.38 3.49
N ILE A 9 24.96 27.08 3.36
CA ILE A 9 23.94 26.03 3.14
C ILE A 9 23.04 25.85 4.37
N ASP A 10 23.59 26.01 5.59
CA ASP A 10 22.87 25.91 6.87
C ASP A 10 21.70 26.90 7.01
N ARG A 11 21.72 28.01 6.27
CA ARG A 11 20.64 29.01 6.23
C ARG A 11 19.51 28.66 5.28
N LEU A 12 19.73 27.74 4.35
CA LEU A 12 18.72 27.26 3.43
C LEU A 12 18.01 26.03 4.00
N THR A 13 18.76 25.12 4.60
CA THR A 13 18.20 23.93 5.25
C THR A 13 19.13 23.35 6.29
N ARG A 14 18.54 22.79 7.35
CA ARG A 14 19.26 22.00 8.36
C ARG A 14 19.40 20.53 7.98
N SER A 15 18.73 20.11 6.90
CA SER A 15 18.69 18.73 6.39
C SER A 15 19.40 18.68 5.04
N LEU A 16 20.54 17.99 5.01
CA LEU A 16 21.33 17.78 3.80
C LEU A 16 20.55 16.99 2.73
N LEU A 17 19.62 16.13 3.17
CA LEU A 17 18.69 15.41 2.29
C LEU A 17 17.73 16.36 1.58
N ASP A 18 17.18 17.33 2.31
CA ASP A 18 16.26 18.31 1.72
C ASP A 18 17.00 19.32 0.83
N PHE A 19 18.29 19.57 1.13
CA PHE A 19 19.17 20.30 0.22
C PHE A 19 19.33 19.56 -1.11
N ALA A 20 19.62 18.26 -1.07
CA ALA A 20 19.81 17.46 -2.28
C ALA A 20 18.54 17.45 -3.16
N LYS A 21 17.34 17.29 -2.56
CA LYS A 21 16.06 17.41 -3.28
C LYS A 21 15.85 18.78 -3.90
N LEU A 22 16.20 19.85 -3.18
CA LEU A 22 16.06 21.22 -3.68
C LEU A 22 16.97 21.44 -4.89
N VAL A 23 18.19 20.91 -4.86
CA VAL A 23 19.11 20.97 -6.00
C VAL A 23 18.59 20.14 -7.18
N GLU A 24 18.02 18.95 -6.95
CA GLU A 24 17.38 18.14 -8.00
C GLU A 24 16.25 18.91 -8.72
N VAL A 25 15.43 19.66 -7.97
CA VAL A 25 14.38 20.53 -8.52
C VAL A 25 14.97 21.69 -9.34
N LEU A 26 16.06 22.29 -8.86
CA LEU A 26 16.76 23.37 -9.57
C LEU A 26 17.38 22.86 -10.88
N GLU A 27 18.05 21.70 -10.86
CA GLU A 27 18.62 21.08 -12.07
C GLU A 27 17.54 20.75 -13.11
N ALA A 28 16.39 20.19 -12.67
CA ALA A 28 15.25 19.93 -13.55
C ALA A 28 14.66 21.22 -14.17
N SER A 29 14.91 22.36 -13.55
CA SER A 29 14.49 23.69 -14.02
C SER A 29 15.62 24.45 -14.74
N GLU A 30 16.73 23.77 -15.09
CA GLU A 30 17.93 24.36 -15.70
C GLU A 30 18.57 25.49 -14.88
N ALA A 31 18.32 25.51 -13.57
CA ALA A 31 18.89 26.47 -12.62
C ALA A 31 20.09 25.88 -11.87
N SER A 32 21.07 26.73 -11.54
CA SER A 32 22.29 26.35 -10.83
C SER A 32 22.32 26.86 -9.38
N PHE A 33 23.11 26.23 -8.52
CA PHE A 33 23.23 26.60 -7.11
C PHE A 33 24.68 26.88 -6.73
N VAL A 34 24.89 28.02 -6.04
CA VAL A 34 26.23 28.45 -5.58
C VAL A 34 26.17 28.88 -4.12
N SER A 35 27.07 28.32 -3.29
CA SER A 35 27.32 28.80 -1.93
C SER A 35 28.56 29.69 -1.90
N VAL A 36 28.49 30.85 -1.22
CA VAL A 36 29.57 31.86 -1.21
C VAL A 36 30.68 31.52 -0.21
N THR A 37 30.34 30.97 0.96
CA THR A 37 31.34 30.71 2.03
C THR A 37 31.79 29.26 2.14
N GLN A 38 31.04 28.33 1.54
CA GLN A 38 31.45 26.95 1.36
C GLN A 38 31.65 26.78 -0.14
N SER A 39 32.82 26.32 -0.58
CA SER A 39 33.15 26.11 -2.00
C SER A 39 32.35 24.94 -2.60
N PHE A 40 31.02 25.02 -2.52
CA PHE A 40 30.07 24.08 -3.06
C PHE A 40 29.39 24.76 -4.24
N ASN A 41 29.86 24.37 -5.42
CA ASN A 41 29.38 24.90 -6.67
C ASN A 41 28.99 23.75 -7.58
N THR A 42 27.68 23.61 -7.86
CA THR A 42 27.15 22.54 -8.72
C THR A 42 27.53 22.71 -10.19
N THR A 43 28.17 23.83 -10.57
CA THR A 43 28.75 24.01 -11.92
C THR A 43 30.17 23.45 -12.04
N THR A 44 30.81 23.05 -10.93
CA THR A 44 32.14 22.41 -10.92
C THR A 44 32.05 20.88 -10.88
N SER A 45 33.03 20.18 -11.47
CA SER A 45 33.06 18.71 -11.49
C SER A 45 33.09 18.10 -10.08
N MET A 46 33.80 18.73 -9.14
CA MET A 46 33.86 18.28 -7.74
C MET A 46 32.52 18.50 -7.03
N GLY A 47 31.87 19.67 -7.21
CA GLY A 47 30.56 19.95 -6.61
C GLY A 47 29.47 19.03 -7.15
N ARG A 48 29.46 18.72 -8.45
CA ARG A 48 28.58 17.69 -9.04
C ARG A 48 28.83 16.30 -8.46
N LEU A 49 30.09 15.91 -8.28
CA LEU A 49 30.43 14.61 -7.68
C LEU A 49 29.91 14.50 -6.25
N THR A 50 30.12 15.52 -5.41
CA THR A 50 29.62 15.52 -4.03
C THR A 50 28.08 15.53 -3.98
N LEU A 51 27.42 16.29 -4.86
CA LEU A 51 25.96 16.28 -4.98
C LEU A 51 25.43 14.88 -5.34
N ASN A 52 26.01 14.25 -6.36
CA ASN A 52 25.61 12.91 -6.78
C ASN A 52 25.79 11.88 -5.66
N MET A 53 26.89 11.95 -4.90
CA MET A 53 27.07 11.10 -3.71
C MET A 53 25.95 11.32 -2.67
N LEU A 54 25.59 12.57 -2.38
CA LEU A 54 24.52 12.88 -1.44
C LEU A 54 23.16 12.37 -1.92
N LEU A 55 22.87 12.51 -3.21
CA LEU A 55 21.67 11.96 -3.84
C LEU A 55 21.64 10.42 -3.77
N SER A 56 22.78 9.76 -4.02
CA SER A 56 22.90 8.31 -3.87
C SER A 56 22.64 7.86 -2.43
N PHE A 57 23.16 8.58 -1.42
CA PHE A 57 22.84 8.29 -0.01
C PHE A 57 21.36 8.52 0.32
N ALA A 58 20.78 9.60 -0.18
CA ALA A 58 19.36 9.91 -0.02
C ALA A 58 18.45 8.81 -0.61
N GLN A 59 18.83 8.25 -1.74
CA GLN A 59 18.15 7.12 -2.36
C GLN A 59 18.37 5.84 -1.56
N PHE A 60 19.61 5.55 -1.18
CA PHE A 60 19.97 4.39 -0.37
C PHE A 60 19.19 4.34 0.96
N GLU A 61 19.09 5.45 1.68
CA GLU A 61 18.30 5.51 2.93
C GLU A 61 16.81 5.24 2.69
N ARG A 62 16.24 5.72 1.58
CA ARG A 62 14.85 5.41 1.20
C ARG A 62 14.67 3.92 0.95
N GLU A 63 15.61 3.29 0.25
CA GLU A 63 15.59 1.86 -0.06
C GLU A 63 15.70 1.01 1.22
N ILE A 64 16.65 1.32 2.10
CA ILE A 64 16.81 0.65 3.40
C ILE A 64 15.58 0.82 4.29
N THR A 65 14.97 2.01 4.28
CA THR A 65 13.74 2.26 5.03
C THR A 65 12.59 1.41 4.48
N ALA A 66 12.44 1.32 3.16
CA ALA A 66 11.42 0.50 2.51
C ALA A 66 11.63 -0.99 2.80
N GLU A 67 12.88 -1.47 2.78
CA GLU A 67 13.24 -2.84 3.17
C GLU A 67 12.84 -3.13 4.62
N ARG A 68 13.23 -2.28 5.57
CA ARG A 68 12.86 -2.43 6.98
C ARG A 68 11.35 -2.40 7.21
N ILE A 69 10.60 -1.62 6.44
CA ILE A 69 9.13 -1.60 6.50
C ILE A 69 8.57 -2.95 6.00
N ARG A 70 9.08 -3.48 4.89
CA ARG A 70 8.68 -4.79 4.36
C ARG A 70 8.94 -5.90 5.36
N ASP A 71 10.11 -5.91 6.01
CA ASP A 71 10.44 -6.90 7.04
C ASP A 71 9.50 -6.82 8.24
N LYS A 72 9.18 -5.61 8.71
CA LYS A 72 8.21 -5.41 9.78
C LYS A 72 6.82 -5.88 9.39
N ILE A 73 6.40 -5.67 8.14
CA ILE A 73 5.13 -6.14 7.61
C ILE A 73 5.12 -7.67 7.55
N ALA A 74 6.17 -8.29 7.03
CA ALA A 74 6.29 -9.75 6.94
C ALA A 74 6.26 -10.39 8.34
N ALA A 75 7.06 -9.88 9.28
CA ALA A 75 7.03 -10.34 10.68
C ALA A 75 5.66 -10.14 11.34
N SER A 76 4.95 -9.06 11.01
CA SER A 76 3.61 -8.80 11.52
C SER A 76 2.57 -9.77 10.95
N LYS A 77 2.65 -10.08 9.64
CA LYS A 77 1.80 -11.09 8.99
C LYS A 77 2.07 -12.49 9.55
N ALA A 78 3.33 -12.84 9.80
CA ALA A 78 3.72 -14.11 10.43
C ALA A 78 3.13 -14.27 11.83
N LYS A 79 2.95 -13.16 12.56
CA LYS A 79 2.24 -13.11 13.86
C LYS A 79 0.72 -13.11 13.74
N GLY A 80 0.16 -13.25 12.54
CA GLY A 80 -1.29 -13.24 12.32
C GLY A 80 -1.93 -11.87 12.51
N MET A 81 -1.18 -10.77 12.32
CA MET A 81 -1.75 -9.42 12.37
C MET A 81 -2.29 -8.98 11.01
N TRP A 82 -3.45 -8.33 11.02
CA TRP A 82 -4.03 -7.67 9.86
C TRP A 82 -3.25 -6.41 9.52
N MET A 83 -2.77 -6.31 8.27
CA MET A 83 -1.88 -5.24 7.81
C MET A 83 -2.57 -4.20 6.91
N GLY A 84 -3.91 -4.17 6.92
CA GLY A 84 -4.71 -3.23 6.13
C GLY A 84 -5.13 -3.78 4.77
N GLY A 85 -5.70 -2.89 3.95
CA GLY A 85 -6.41 -3.25 2.71
C GLY A 85 -7.90 -3.45 2.93
N ASN A 86 -8.59 -3.95 1.90
CA ASN A 86 -10.03 -4.22 1.98
C ASN A 86 -10.26 -5.54 2.75
N PRO A 87 -10.96 -5.50 3.89
CA PRO A 87 -11.28 -6.71 4.64
C PRO A 87 -12.20 -7.63 3.82
N PRO A 88 -12.01 -8.96 3.89
CA PRO A 88 -12.91 -9.92 3.28
C PRO A 88 -14.37 -9.70 3.73
N LEU A 89 -15.33 -10.16 2.92
CA LEU A 89 -16.73 -10.14 3.32
C LEU A 89 -16.91 -10.99 4.59
N GLY A 90 -17.76 -10.59 5.53
CA GLY A 90 -17.80 -11.24 6.85
C GLY A 90 -16.93 -10.59 7.91
N TYR A 91 -16.01 -9.70 7.52
CA TYR A 91 -15.07 -9.05 8.43
C TYR A 91 -15.03 -7.53 8.28
N GLU A 92 -14.70 -6.87 9.39
CA GLU A 92 -14.38 -5.45 9.49
C GLU A 92 -13.00 -5.25 10.13
N PRO A 93 -12.28 -4.17 9.78
CA PRO A 93 -10.97 -3.90 10.37
C PRO A 93 -11.15 -3.49 11.84
N ALA A 94 -10.40 -4.11 12.73
CA ALA A 94 -10.32 -3.76 14.15
C ALA A 94 -8.85 -3.47 14.52
N GLY A 95 -8.30 -2.40 13.92
CA GLY A 95 -6.88 -2.09 14.05
C GLY A 95 -6.01 -3.15 13.37
N ARG A 96 -5.25 -3.91 14.17
CA ARG A 96 -4.38 -5.01 13.70
C ARG A 96 -5.04 -6.38 13.69
N SER A 97 -6.35 -6.45 13.88
CA SER A 97 -7.13 -7.67 13.75
C SER A 97 -8.35 -7.47 12.85
N LEU A 98 -9.06 -8.55 12.57
CA LEU A 98 -10.34 -8.55 11.87
C LEU A 98 -11.45 -8.92 12.87
N LYS A 99 -12.47 -8.06 12.96
CA LYS A 99 -13.69 -8.34 13.73
C LYS A 99 -14.71 -9.00 12.82
N ILE A 100 -15.38 -10.03 13.34
CA ILE A 100 -16.47 -10.71 12.63
C ILE A 100 -17.71 -9.82 12.61
N VAL A 101 -18.36 -9.73 11.45
CA VAL A 101 -19.68 -9.12 11.29
C VAL A 101 -20.70 -10.26 11.16
N ASP A 102 -21.45 -10.54 12.21
CA ASP A 102 -22.30 -11.75 12.32
C ASP A 102 -23.27 -11.91 11.15
N ALA A 103 -23.89 -10.81 10.68
CA ALA A 103 -24.81 -10.84 9.55
C ALA A 103 -24.12 -11.32 8.26
N HIS A 104 -22.89 -10.88 8.01
CA HIS A 104 -22.12 -11.28 6.83
C HIS A 104 -21.46 -12.65 7.02
N ALA A 105 -21.10 -13.02 8.25
CA ALA A 105 -20.50 -14.32 8.57
C ALA A 105 -21.46 -15.47 8.25
N LYS A 106 -22.74 -15.33 8.62
CA LYS A 106 -23.79 -16.31 8.28
C LYS A 106 -23.90 -16.55 6.78
N LEU A 107 -23.86 -15.46 5.99
CA LEU A 107 -23.87 -15.54 4.53
C LEU A 107 -22.65 -16.29 3.99
N ILE A 108 -21.46 -16.06 4.55
CA ILE A 108 -20.26 -16.80 4.14
C ILE A 108 -20.41 -18.29 4.44
N VAL A 109 -20.87 -18.66 5.64
CA VAL A 109 -21.12 -20.06 6.01
C VAL A 109 -22.10 -20.70 5.02
N GLU A 110 -23.21 -20.03 4.73
CA GLU A 110 -24.20 -20.52 3.76
C GLU A 110 -23.60 -20.73 2.35
N ILE A 111 -22.72 -19.84 1.89
CA ILE A 111 -22.03 -19.99 0.60
C ILE A 111 -21.13 -21.23 0.59
N PHE A 112 -20.40 -21.50 1.68
CA PHE A 112 -19.54 -22.67 1.79
C PHE A 112 -20.34 -23.97 1.85
N GLU A 113 -21.42 -24.02 2.64
CA GLU A 113 -22.32 -25.18 2.74
C GLU A 113 -22.91 -25.52 1.37
N ARG A 114 -23.44 -24.53 0.65
CA ARG A 114 -23.96 -24.70 -0.71
C ARG A 114 -22.91 -25.15 -1.70
N TYR A 115 -21.68 -24.66 -1.57
CA TYR A 115 -20.60 -25.10 -2.45
C TYR A 115 -20.26 -26.57 -2.23
N VAL A 116 -20.30 -27.05 -1.00
CA VAL A 116 -20.10 -28.48 -0.68
C VAL A 116 -21.22 -29.34 -1.28
N GLU A 117 -22.46 -28.86 -1.27
CA GLU A 117 -23.60 -29.55 -1.88
C GLU A 117 -23.53 -29.57 -3.43
N THR A 118 -23.19 -28.44 -4.03
CA THR A 118 -23.23 -28.28 -5.50
C THR A 118 -21.96 -28.76 -6.21
N GLY A 119 -20.79 -28.66 -5.55
CA GLY A 119 -19.47 -28.96 -6.13
C GLY A 119 -19.07 -28.08 -7.34
N ASN A 120 -19.87 -27.07 -7.70
CA ASN A 120 -19.71 -26.31 -8.94
C ASN A 120 -20.10 -24.84 -8.75
N VAL A 121 -19.14 -23.94 -8.98
CA VAL A 121 -19.33 -22.48 -8.80
C VAL A 121 -20.41 -21.89 -9.71
N ARG A 122 -20.66 -22.45 -10.91
CA ARG A 122 -21.75 -22.00 -11.78
C ARG A 122 -23.12 -22.35 -11.19
N LEU A 123 -23.27 -23.56 -10.65
CA LEU A 123 -24.51 -23.97 -9.99
C LEU A 123 -24.74 -23.17 -8.71
N LEU A 124 -23.68 -22.93 -7.94
CA LEU A 124 -23.70 -22.05 -6.77
C LEU A 124 -24.19 -20.63 -7.13
N GLU A 125 -23.61 -19.99 -8.16
CA GLU A 125 -24.04 -18.68 -8.63
C GLU A 125 -25.54 -18.67 -8.99
N TYR A 126 -26.00 -19.68 -9.73
CA TYR A 126 -27.40 -19.84 -10.12
C TYR A 126 -28.33 -19.97 -8.91
N GLU A 127 -27.97 -20.79 -7.91
CA GLU A 127 -28.77 -20.97 -6.71
C GLU A 127 -28.82 -19.72 -5.85
N LEU A 128 -27.69 -19.03 -5.67
CA LEU A 128 -27.63 -17.76 -4.95
C LEU A 128 -28.53 -16.72 -5.62
N ASP A 129 -28.54 -16.68 -6.96
CA ASP A 129 -29.43 -15.77 -7.69
C ASP A 129 -30.91 -16.15 -7.55
N ARG A 130 -31.23 -17.43 -7.68
CA ARG A 130 -32.61 -17.95 -7.52
C ARG A 130 -33.17 -17.64 -6.13
N LYS A 131 -32.34 -17.74 -5.10
CA LYS A 131 -32.70 -17.43 -3.70
C LYS A 131 -32.67 -15.94 -3.37
N GLN A 132 -32.39 -15.07 -4.35
CA GLN A 132 -32.27 -13.62 -4.16
C GLN A 132 -31.20 -13.25 -3.12
N ILE A 133 -30.17 -14.08 -2.97
CA ILE A 133 -29.03 -13.78 -2.12
C ILE A 133 -28.14 -12.78 -2.88
N ARG A 134 -27.82 -11.65 -2.25
CA ARG A 134 -27.11 -10.51 -2.85
C ARG A 134 -25.87 -10.18 -2.06
N LEU A 135 -24.91 -9.53 -2.71
CA LEU A 135 -23.76 -8.96 -2.01
C LEU A 135 -24.24 -7.93 -0.99
N PRO A 136 -23.80 -8.01 0.27
CA PRO A 136 -24.08 -6.97 1.24
C PRO A 136 -23.54 -5.61 0.79
N ARG A 137 -24.26 -4.54 1.08
CA ARG A 137 -23.82 -3.17 0.80
C ARG A 137 -22.77 -2.76 1.83
N ARG A 138 -21.69 -2.16 1.35
CA ARG A 138 -20.57 -1.69 2.16
C ARG A 138 -20.20 -0.28 1.73
N ILE A 139 -20.01 0.61 2.70
CA ILE A 139 -19.56 1.98 2.48
C ILE A 139 -18.09 2.03 2.86
N ALA A 140 -17.22 2.35 1.91
CA ALA A 140 -15.81 2.59 2.19
C ALA A 140 -15.63 3.90 2.98
N LEU A 141 -14.49 4.06 3.66
CA LEU A 141 -14.13 5.30 4.34
C LEU A 141 -14.14 6.52 3.39
N SER A 142 -13.93 6.30 2.09
CA SER A 142 -14.04 7.34 1.05
C SER A 142 -15.47 7.71 0.66
N GLY A 143 -16.49 7.13 1.30
CA GLY A 143 -17.91 7.30 0.96
C GLY A 143 -18.37 6.45 -0.24
N ARG A 144 -17.46 5.70 -0.88
CA ARG A 144 -17.81 4.83 -2.01
C ARG A 144 -18.65 3.64 -1.54
N GLU A 145 -19.89 3.56 -2.02
CA GLU A 145 -20.77 2.41 -1.80
C GLU A 145 -20.42 1.28 -2.78
N THR A 146 -20.39 0.05 -2.28
CA THR A 146 -20.13 -1.16 -3.07
C THR A 146 -21.07 -2.27 -2.61
N GLY A 147 -21.39 -3.22 -3.49
CA GLY A 147 -22.30 -4.34 -3.18
C GLY A 147 -23.72 -4.12 -3.71
N GLY A 148 -24.70 -4.83 -3.14
CA GLY A 148 -26.11 -4.80 -3.56
C GLY A 148 -26.44 -5.61 -4.81
N GLY A 149 -25.44 -5.97 -5.62
CA GLY A 149 -25.60 -6.78 -6.83
C GLY A 149 -25.61 -8.29 -6.59
N LYS A 150 -25.72 -9.05 -7.68
CA LYS A 150 -25.56 -10.51 -7.71
C LYS A 150 -24.10 -10.91 -7.48
N PHE A 151 -23.88 -12.09 -6.92
CA PHE A 151 -22.55 -12.69 -6.86
C PHE A 151 -22.07 -13.06 -8.25
N SER A 152 -20.90 -12.57 -8.66
CA SER A 152 -20.24 -13.07 -9.85
C SER A 152 -19.37 -14.29 -9.52
N ARG A 153 -19.15 -15.17 -10.50
CA ARG A 153 -18.23 -16.31 -10.36
C ARG A 153 -16.85 -15.91 -9.85
N GLY A 154 -16.30 -14.81 -10.36
CA GLY A 154 -14.99 -14.32 -9.91
C GLY A 154 -14.96 -13.94 -8.43
N GLN A 155 -16.06 -13.39 -7.90
CA GLN A 155 -16.19 -13.11 -6.46
C GLN A 155 -16.32 -14.41 -5.66
N LEU A 156 -17.10 -15.37 -6.13
CA LEU A 156 -17.26 -16.68 -5.47
C LEU A 156 -15.93 -17.44 -5.41
N TYR A 157 -15.17 -17.48 -6.50
CA TYR A 157 -13.81 -18.06 -6.49
C TYR A 157 -12.89 -17.36 -5.48
N LYS A 158 -12.96 -16.02 -5.40
CA LYS A 158 -12.19 -15.26 -4.41
C LYS A 158 -12.63 -15.56 -2.98
N ILE A 159 -13.91 -15.80 -2.73
CA ILE A 159 -14.42 -16.16 -1.40
C ILE A 159 -13.95 -17.57 -1.02
N LEU A 160 -14.22 -18.55 -1.89
CA LEU A 160 -13.94 -19.97 -1.64
C LEU A 160 -12.45 -20.28 -1.51
N SER A 161 -11.58 -19.54 -2.20
CA SER A 161 -10.12 -19.72 -2.12
C SER A 161 -9.46 -18.91 -1.00
N ASN A 162 -10.17 -18.01 -0.32
CA ASN A 162 -9.56 -17.11 0.64
C ASN A 162 -9.17 -17.84 1.95
N PRO A 163 -7.88 -17.88 2.31
CA PRO A 163 -7.43 -18.55 3.54
C PRO A 163 -7.94 -17.89 4.83
N VAL A 164 -8.38 -16.62 4.79
CA VAL A 164 -8.89 -15.89 5.96
C VAL A 164 -10.11 -16.59 6.58
N TYR A 165 -10.98 -17.19 5.77
CA TYR A 165 -12.14 -17.93 6.27
C TYR A 165 -11.76 -19.24 7.00
N ARG A 166 -10.50 -19.67 6.92
CA ARG A 166 -9.94 -20.78 7.69
C ARG A 166 -9.09 -20.32 8.88
N GLY A 167 -9.19 -19.03 9.26
CA GLY A 167 -8.39 -18.43 10.33
C GLY A 167 -6.92 -18.19 9.96
N LYS A 168 -6.56 -18.26 8.66
CA LYS A 168 -5.19 -18.03 8.19
C LYS A 168 -5.09 -16.65 7.53
N ILE A 169 -4.09 -15.86 7.88
CA ILE A 169 -3.78 -14.64 7.12
C ILE A 169 -2.99 -15.04 5.87
N ALA A 170 -3.43 -14.54 4.71
CA ALA A 170 -2.71 -14.75 3.45
C ALA A 170 -1.31 -14.12 3.53
N HIS A 171 -0.30 -14.97 3.67
CA HIS A 171 1.10 -14.59 3.49
C HIS A 171 1.52 -15.08 2.11
N HIS A 172 1.74 -14.16 1.17
CA HIS A 172 2.51 -14.49 -0.03
C HIS A 172 3.96 -14.57 0.42
N VAL A 173 4.45 -15.78 0.64
CA VAL A 173 5.89 -16.03 0.71
C VAL A 173 6.32 -16.09 -0.75
N GLU A 174 7.11 -15.11 -1.19
CA GLU A 174 7.85 -15.21 -2.47
C GLU A 174 8.91 -16.30 -2.38
#